data_AF-A0A2I0PUJ8-F1
#
_entry.id   AF-A0A2I0PUJ8-F1
#
_cell.length_a   1.000
_cell.length_b   1.000
_cell.length_c   1.000
_cell.angle_alpha   90.00
_cell.angle_beta   90.00
_cell.angle_gamma   90.00
#
_symmetry.space_group_name_H-M   'P 1'
#
loop_
_entity.id
_entity.type
_entity.pdbx_description
1 polymer ?
#
loop_
_entity_poly.entity_id
_entity_poly.type
_entity_poly.pdbx_seq_one_letter_code
_entity_poly.pdbx_strand_id
1 'polypeptide(L)'
;MYHVHREKLVEQAIKLIQQSLGTEWKSFSEEDILLLGHLLQCTWNTIEQKIWDKIVFAKITKGDVKKILSYGKDVGPGKNPDQAAVAGIKKILLAIA
;
A
#
# COMPACT_ATOMS: atom_id res chain seq x y z
N MET A 1 -4.84 -21.51 4.34
CA MET A 1 -4.25 -20.94 3.11
C MET A 1 -4.68 -19.47 2.93
N TYR A 2 -4.29 -18.58 3.84
CA TYR A 2 -4.66 -17.14 3.79
C TYR A 2 -3.48 -16.22 3.43
N HIS A 3 -2.24 -16.62 3.75
CA HIS A 3 -1.05 -15.81 3.50
C HIS A 3 -0.78 -15.62 1.99
N VAL A 4 -0.84 -16.72 1.22
CA VAL A 4 -0.62 -16.71 -0.23
C VAL A 4 -1.65 -15.85 -0.97
N HIS A 5 -2.90 -15.77 -0.49
CA HIS A 5 -3.93 -14.92 -1.09
C HIS A 5 -3.66 -13.44 -0.83
N ARG A 6 -3.25 -13.09 0.40
CA ARG A 6 -2.91 -11.71 0.78
C ARG A 6 -1.72 -11.18 -0.01
N GLU A 7 -0.66 -11.97 -0.13
CA GLU A 7 0.54 -11.58 -0.89
C GLU A 7 0.18 -11.27 -2.35
N LYS A 8 -0.57 -12.17 -3.00
CA LYS A 8 -1.03 -11.96 -4.38
C LYS A 8 -1.88 -10.72 -4.57
N LEU A 9 -2.78 -10.41 -3.64
CA LEU A 9 -3.64 -9.23 -3.72
C LEU A 9 -2.84 -7.92 -3.58
N VAL A 10 -1.83 -7.91 -2.70
CA VAL A 10 -0.94 -6.76 -2.55
C VAL A 10 -0.02 -6.63 -3.76
N GLU A 11 0.52 -7.73 -4.29
CA GLU A 11 1.29 -7.72 -5.53
C GLU A 11 0.47 -7.15 -6.71
N GLN A 12 -0.82 -7.52 -6.81
CA GLN A 12 -1.73 -6.95 -7.81
C GLN A 12 -1.94 -5.45 -7.60
N ALA A 13 -2.17 -5.01 -6.36
CA ALA A 13 -2.29 -3.59 -6.03
C ALA A 13 -1.03 -2.82 -6.45
N ILE A 14 0.17 -3.31 -6.14
CA ILE A 14 1.44 -2.69 -6.53
C ILE A 14 1.55 -2.59 -8.06
N LYS A 15 1.19 -3.64 -8.79
CA LYS A 15 1.20 -3.62 -10.27
C LYS A 15 0.25 -2.56 -10.84
N LEU A 16 -0.95 -2.43 -10.28
CA LEU A 16 -1.91 -1.40 -10.70
C LEU A 16 -1.39 0.02 -10.41
N ILE A 17 -0.79 0.22 -9.24
CA ILE A 17 -0.14 1.49 -8.87
C ILE A 17 1.01 1.80 -9.84
N GLN A 18 1.87 0.82 -10.12
CA GLN A 18 2.98 0.96 -11.07
C GLN A 18 2.47 1.34 -12.47
N GLN A 19 1.43 0.67 -12.97
CA GLN A 19 0.84 0.96 -14.28
C GLN A 19 0.25 2.36 -14.34
N SER A 20 -0.43 2.80 -13.27
CA SER A 20 -1.01 4.15 -13.20
C SER A 20 0.05 5.25 -13.18
N LEU A 21 1.10 5.07 -12.37
CA LEU A 21 2.16 6.06 -12.21
C LEU A 21 3.12 6.11 -13.40
N GLY A 22 3.22 5.04 -14.19
CA GLY A 22 4.03 4.99 -15.41
C GLY A 22 5.48 5.43 -15.15
N THR A 23 5.91 6.53 -15.78
CA THR A 23 7.26 7.07 -15.62
C THR A 23 7.56 7.55 -14.20
N GLU A 24 6.54 8.00 -13.46
CA GLU A 24 6.70 8.46 -12.08
C GLU A 24 7.08 7.33 -11.13
N TRP A 25 6.72 6.08 -11.46
CA TRP A 25 7.11 4.90 -10.69
C TRP A 25 8.63 4.76 -10.54
N LYS A 26 9.40 5.18 -11.57
CA LYS A 26 10.87 5.13 -11.56
C LYS A 26 11.52 6.03 -10.51
N SER A 27 10.75 6.92 -9.88
CA SER A 27 11.25 7.79 -8.81
C SER A 27 11.24 7.14 -7.42
N PHE A 28 10.71 5.92 -7.29
CA PHE A 28 10.75 5.13 -6.06
C PHE A 28 11.87 4.10 -6.12
N SER A 29 12.64 3.99 -5.04
CA SER A 29 13.69 2.99 -4.89
C SER A 29 13.10 1.60 -4.65
N GLU A 30 13.91 0.54 -4.81
CA GLU A 30 13.48 -0.82 -4.46
C GLU A 30 13.04 -0.92 -2.99
N GLU A 31 13.76 -0.25 -2.08
CA GLU A 31 13.40 -0.14 -0.66
C GLU A 31 12.03 0.51 -0.44
N ASP A 32 11.71 1.56 -1.21
CA ASP A 32 10.38 2.20 -1.15
C ASP A 32 9.30 1.22 -1.62
N ILE A 33 9.55 0.47 -2.69
CA ILE A 33 8.58 -0.50 -3.24
C ILE A 33 8.33 -1.64 -2.25
N LEU A 34 9.40 -2.15 -1.61
CA LEU A 34 9.30 -3.17 -0.57
C LEU A 34 8.52 -2.65 0.65
N LEU A 35 8.83 -1.43 1.10
CA LEU A 35 8.12 -0.78 2.20
C LEU A 35 6.64 -0.57 1.86
N LEU A 36 6.33 -0.09 0.65
CA LEU A 36 4.96 0.06 0.19
C LEU A 36 4.19 -1.26 0.27
N GLY A 37 4.79 -2.36 -0.20
CA GLY A 37 4.17 -3.68 -0.12
C GLY A 37 3.90 -4.13 1.31
N HIS A 38 4.87 -3.95 2.21
CA HIS A 38 4.70 -4.28 3.63
C HIS A 38 3.59 -3.45 4.28
N LEU A 39 3.54 -2.14 4.01
CA LEU A 39 2.50 -1.24 4.52
C LEU A 39 1.10 -1.61 3.99
N LEU A 40 0.98 -1.97 2.71
CA LEU A 40 -0.27 -2.43 2.12
C LEU A 40 -0.71 -3.77 2.73
N GLN A 41 0.21 -4.70 3.01
CA GLN A 41 -0.10 -5.95 3.70
C GLN A 41 -0.60 -5.73 5.13
N CYS A 42 0.05 -4.84 5.89
CA CYS A 42 -0.41 -4.48 7.23
C CYS A 42 -1.80 -3.83 7.19
N THR A 43 -2.05 -2.99 6.18
CA THR A 43 -3.33 -2.30 6.02
C THR A 43 -4.45 -3.21 5.55
N TRP A 44 -4.17 -4.15 4.65
CA TRP A 44 -5.13 -5.18 4.20
C TRP A 44 -5.79 -5.89 5.39
N ASN A 45 -5.01 -6.26 6.42
CA ASN A 45 -5.54 -6.96 7.59
C ASN A 45 -6.59 -6.13 8.37
N THR A 46 -6.70 -4.83 8.12
CA THR A 46 -7.64 -3.90 8.78
C THR A 46 -8.81 -3.46 7.89
N ILE A 47 -8.81 -3.88 6.62
CA ILE A 47 -9.84 -3.55 5.64
C ILE A 47 -10.62 -4.84 5.33
N GLU A 48 -11.95 -4.75 5.29
CA GLU A 48 -12.75 -5.88 4.85
C GLU A 48 -12.46 -6.21 3.38
N GLN A 49 -12.35 -7.49 3.03
CA GLN A 49 -12.03 -7.94 1.68
C GLN A 49 -12.94 -7.31 0.60
N LYS A 50 -14.24 -7.18 0.87
CA LYS A 50 -15.22 -6.57 -0.04
C LYS A 50 -14.97 -5.09 -0.31
N ILE A 51 -14.37 -4.38 0.65
CA ILE A 51 -14.01 -2.98 0.50
C ILE A 51 -12.70 -2.88 -0.27
N TRP A 52 -11.74 -3.75 0.03
CA TRP A 52 -10.48 -3.73 -0.71
C TRP A 52 -10.67 -3.97 -2.19
N ASP A 53 -11.53 -4.93 -2.56
CA ASP A 53 -11.82 -5.24 -3.96
C ASP A 53 -12.38 -4.03 -4.75
N LYS A 54 -12.97 -3.06 -4.06
CA LYS A 54 -13.48 -1.81 -4.66
C LYS A 54 -12.42 -0.73 -4.81
N ILE A 55 -11.27 -0.86 -4.14
CA ILE A 55 -10.18 0.13 -4.21
C ILE A 55 -9.66 0.20 -5.65
N VAL A 56 -9.83 1.38 -6.27
CA VAL A 56 -9.34 1.63 -7.61
C VAL A 56 -7.88 2.07 -7.53
N PHE A 57 -6.95 1.13 -7.28
CA PHE A 57 -5.51 1.41 -7.14
C PHE A 57 -4.90 2.18 -8.32
N ALA A 58 -5.53 2.11 -9.51
CA ALA A 58 -5.15 2.92 -10.66
C ALA A 58 -5.38 4.44 -10.48
N LYS A 59 -6.15 4.88 -9.47
CA LYS A 59 -6.34 6.30 -9.11
C LYS A 59 -5.31 6.82 -8.11
N ILE A 60 -4.43 5.96 -7.58
CA ILE A 60 -3.41 6.42 -6.64
C ILE A 60 -2.46 7.38 -7.35
N THR A 61 -2.12 8.48 -6.69
CA THR A 61 -1.13 9.42 -7.22
C THR A 61 0.24 9.18 -6.60
N LYS A 62 1.29 9.74 -7.20
CA LYS A 62 2.63 9.74 -6.59
C LYS A 62 2.61 10.37 -5.19
N GLY A 63 1.79 11.40 -4.98
CA GLY A 63 1.61 12.06 -3.70
C GLY A 63 1.05 11.11 -2.64
N ASP A 64 0.05 10.31 -3.01
CA ASP A 64 -0.53 9.29 -2.14
C ASP A 64 0.48 8.21 -1.78
N VAL A 65 1.25 7.71 -2.76
CA VAL A 65 2.31 6.73 -2.51
C VAL A 65 3.37 7.28 -1.56
N LYS A 66 3.85 8.51 -1.79
CA LYS A 66 4.80 9.18 -0.87
C LYS A 66 4.23 9.34 0.54
N LYS A 67 2.93 9.65 0.65
CA LYS A 67 2.25 9.76 1.94
C LYS A 67 2.14 8.41 2.63
N ILE A 68 1.82 7.35 1.90
CA ILE A 68 1.83 5.97 2.42
C ILE A 68 3.23 5.63 2.94
N LEU A 69 4.27 5.83 2.14
CA LEU A 69 5.67 5.58 2.54
C LEU A 69 6.10 6.40 3.77
N SER A 70 5.59 7.63 3.93
CA SER A 70 5.88 8.45 5.11
C SER A 70 5.40 7.82 6.42
N TYR A 71 4.34 7.00 6.39
CA TYR A 71 3.88 6.25 7.56
C TYR A 71 4.79 5.06 7.90
N GLY A 72 5.62 4.63 6.96
CA GLY A 72 6.60 3.56 7.13
C GLY A 72 7.99 4.02 7.55
N LYS A 73 8.32 5.33 7.43
CA LYS A 73 9.67 5.84 7.74
C LYS A 73 10.08 5.72 9.20
N ASP A 74 9.13 5.76 10.13
CA ASP A 74 9.38 5.51 11.56
C ASP A 74 9.37 4.02 11.93
N VAL A 75 9.05 3.16 10.96
CA VAL A 75 8.99 1.72 11.14
C VAL A 75 10.37 1.14 10.87
N GLY A 76 11.17 1.00 11.93
CA GLY A 76 12.49 0.37 11.83
C GLY A 76 12.43 -1.06 11.24
N PRO A 77 13.55 -1.59 10.73
CA PRO A 77 13.60 -2.92 10.14
C PRO A 77 13.05 -3.98 11.09
N GLY A 78 12.07 -4.77 10.60
CA GLY A 78 11.42 -5.83 11.37
C GLY A 78 10.26 -5.40 12.28
N LYS A 79 9.90 -4.11 12.29
CA LYS A 79 8.70 -3.63 13.01
C LYS A 79 7.50 -3.51 12.08
N ASN A 80 6.32 -3.67 12.63
CA ASN A 80 5.08 -3.30 11.93
C ASN A 80 4.76 -1.83 12.21
N PRO A 81 4.13 -1.11 11.25
CA PRO A 81 3.58 0.22 11.51
C PRO A 81 2.60 0.18 12.68
N ASP A 82 2.64 1.22 13.52
CA ASP A 82 1.65 1.42 14.57
C ASP A 82 0.24 1.58 14.00
N GLN A 83 -0.78 1.34 14.84
CA GLN A 83 -2.18 1.41 14.41
C GLN A 83 -2.58 2.77 13.82
N ALA A 84 -1.98 3.87 14.30
CA ALA A 84 -2.22 5.20 13.75
C ALA A 84 -1.71 5.34 12.30
N ALA A 85 -0.54 4.76 11.99
CA ALA A 85 0.01 4.71 10.65
C ALA A 85 -0.89 3.87 9.73
N VAL A 86 -1.29 2.68 10.17
CA VAL A 86 -2.22 1.81 9.42
C VAL A 86 -3.57 2.50 9.17
N ALA A 87 -4.11 3.21 10.16
CA ALA A 87 -5.35 3.99 10.00
C ALA A 87 -5.19 5.15 9.00
N GLY A 88 -4.03 5.81 8.98
CA GLY A 88 -3.69 6.83 7.99
C GLY A 88 -3.66 6.29 6.56
N ILE A 89 -2.99 5.16 6.36
CA ILE A 89 -2.91 4.46 5.06
C ILE A 89 -4.31 4.01 4.63
N LYS A 90 -5.08 3.40 5.54
CA LYS A 90 -6.47 2.98 5.28
C LYS A 90 -7.31 4.15 4.78
N LYS A 91 -7.22 5.34 5.38
CA LYS A 91 -7.98 6.52 4.91
C LYS A 91 -7.63 6.92 3.48
N ILE A 92 -6.36 6.85 3.09
CA ILE A 92 -5.92 7.13 1.72
C ILE A 92 -6.54 6.11 0.75
N LEU A 93 -6.44 4.83 1.08
CA LEU A 93 -6.99 3.75 0.26
C LEU A 93 -8.52 3.83 0.12
N LEU A 94 -9.24 4.17 1.19
CA LEU A 94 -10.70 4.30 1.16
C LEU A 94 -11.17 5.54 0.38
N ALA A 95 -10.33 6.57 0.22
CA ALA A 95 -10.67 7.75 -0.58
C ALA A 95 -10.72 7.46 -2.09
N ILE A 96 -10.15 6.33 -2.52
CA ILE A 96 -10.11 5.88 -3.92
C ILE A 96 -10.91 4.57 -4.15
N ALA A 97 -11.70 4.16 -3.15
CA ALA A 97 -12.59 2.98 -3.21
C ALA A 97 -13.99 3.31 -3.74
#